data_AF-A0A8H5ZWC8-F1
#
_entry.id   AF-A0A8H5ZWC8-F1
#
_cell.length_a   1.000
_cell.length_b   1.000
_cell.length_c   1.000
_cell.angle_alpha   90.00
_cell.angle_beta   90.00
_cell.angle_gamma   90.00
#
_symmetry.space_group_name_H-M   'P 1'
#
loop_
_entity.id
_entity.type
_entity.pdbx_description
1 polymer ?
#
loop_
_entity_poly.entity_id
_entity_poly.type
_entity_poly.pdbx_seq_one_letter_code
_entity_poly.pdbx_strand_id
1 'polypeptide(L)'
;MSILTASNQKTLCSHLIIVCCHAIYRGGPTHGISEDEWLIEPFQKGETPTFTAHIRAGLEALSNDPSALLVFSGRGATKRNLTDLTEGESYLNLARENQYFSYHIPPAQIIPETHATDSYQNVLFSLLRFKQYTGAYPSRVTVVTHEFKRRRFMEYHFPAVGLAAVGRELEGKARVGVIGINPPEDVTPEASLIEGEEKRGIGLWTRDRYGVLAELAEKRAKRGWVRGMERGLFVNVGLEPVVEELVRWDGGRDGNEWFLKMEQLPWY
;
A
#
# COMPACT_ATOMS: atom_id res chain seq x y z
N MET A 1 -13.87 -7.99 35.60
CA MET A 1 -13.57 -7.06 34.49
C MET A 1 -12.08 -7.11 34.24
N SER A 2 -11.64 -7.94 33.29
CA SER A 2 -10.21 -8.18 33.04
C SER A 2 -9.60 -7.02 32.27
N ILE A 3 -8.55 -6.45 32.85
CA ILE A 3 -7.69 -5.44 32.24
C ILE A 3 -6.92 -6.14 31.10
N LEU A 4 -7.32 -5.92 29.86
CA LEU A 4 -6.54 -6.29 28.69
C LEU A 4 -5.31 -5.36 28.65
N THR A 5 -4.16 -5.91 29.01
CA THR A 5 -2.85 -5.26 28.85
C THR A 5 -2.57 -5.05 27.36
N ALA A 6 -2.02 -3.90 26.99
CA ALA A 6 -1.68 -3.51 25.61
C ALA A 6 -0.79 -4.51 24.84
N SER A 7 -0.21 -5.52 25.51
CA SER A 7 0.50 -6.64 24.90
C SER A 7 -0.42 -7.66 24.21
N ASN A 8 -1.67 -7.83 24.68
CA ASN A 8 -2.58 -8.86 24.19
C ASN A 8 -3.44 -8.41 22.99
N GLN A 9 -3.37 -7.13 22.61
CA GLN A 9 -4.09 -6.59 21.45
C GLN A 9 -3.35 -6.87 20.14
N LYS A 10 -2.02 -7.06 20.19
CA LYS A 10 -1.17 -7.22 19.00
C LYS A 10 -1.43 -8.52 18.23
N THR A 11 -1.91 -9.55 18.91
CA THR A 11 -2.19 -10.89 18.35
C THR A 11 -3.63 -11.06 17.85
N LEU A 12 -4.48 -10.04 17.98
CA LEU A 12 -5.89 -10.09 17.55
C LEU A 12 -6.15 -9.44 16.20
N CYS A 13 -5.17 -8.74 15.62
CA CYS A 13 -5.35 -8.12 14.33
C CYS A 13 -5.37 -9.20 13.24
N SER A 14 -6.46 -9.28 12.48
CA SER A 14 -6.63 -10.22 11.36
C SER A 14 -6.92 -9.52 10.03
N HIS A 15 -7.19 -8.22 10.04
CA HIS A 15 -7.51 -7.45 8.85
C HIS A 15 -6.44 -6.38 8.60
N LEU A 16 -5.82 -6.41 7.43
CA LEU A 16 -4.89 -5.39 6.96
C LEU A 16 -5.63 -4.38 6.08
N ILE A 17 -5.63 -3.11 6.46
CA ILE A 17 -6.11 -2.00 5.63
C ILE A 17 -4.88 -1.23 5.13
N ILE A 18 -4.77 -1.05 3.82
CA ILE A 18 -3.61 -0.40 3.18
C ILE A 18 -4.10 0.88 2.53
N VAL A 19 -3.64 2.04 2.98
CA VAL A 19 -3.87 3.31 2.27
C VAL A 19 -2.65 3.58 1.40
N CYS A 20 -2.84 3.55 0.08
CA CYS A 20 -1.78 3.85 -0.88
C CYS A 20 -1.52 5.35 -0.91
N CYS A 21 -0.34 5.77 -0.46
CA CYS A 21 0.06 7.17 -0.48
C CYS A 21 0.55 7.58 -1.87
N HIS A 22 0.30 8.85 -2.21
CA HIS A 22 0.56 9.39 -3.54
C HIS A 22 1.20 10.79 -3.51
N ALA A 23 1.35 11.38 -2.33
CA ALA A 23 1.91 12.70 -2.10
C ALA A 23 2.57 12.77 -0.71
N ILE A 24 3.34 13.82 -0.43
CA ILE A 24 3.89 14.06 0.92
C ILE A 24 3.23 15.30 1.52
N TYR A 25 2.58 15.15 2.67
CA TYR A 25 2.11 16.28 3.47
C TYR A 25 3.27 16.89 4.30
N ARG A 26 3.51 18.19 4.16
CA ARG A 26 4.60 18.90 4.85
C ARG A 26 4.21 19.54 6.19
N GLY A 27 2.92 19.52 6.53
CA GLY A 27 2.40 20.31 7.64
C GLY A 27 2.04 21.73 7.20
N GLY A 28 1.05 22.31 7.86
CA GLY A 28 0.69 23.71 7.69
C GLY A 28 -0.58 24.10 8.45
N PRO A 29 -0.90 25.40 8.46
CA PRO A 29 -1.97 25.96 9.31
C PRO A 29 -3.38 25.51 8.90
N THR A 30 -3.54 24.96 7.69
CA THR A 30 -4.83 24.53 7.17
C THR A 30 -5.03 23.01 7.24
N HIS A 31 -4.11 22.29 7.90
CA HIS A 31 -4.21 20.86 8.16
C HIS A 31 -4.55 20.02 6.91
N GLY A 32 -3.92 20.34 5.78
CA GLY A 32 -4.03 19.62 4.51
C GLY A 32 -5.07 20.16 3.54
N ILE A 33 -5.78 21.24 3.86
CA ILE A 33 -6.72 21.88 2.94
C ILE A 33 -5.98 22.62 1.81
N SER A 34 -4.92 23.35 2.15
CA SER A 34 -4.13 24.07 1.14
C SER A 34 -3.21 23.11 0.38
N GLU A 35 -3.22 23.21 -0.95
CA GLU A 35 -2.33 22.45 -1.84
C GLU A 35 -0.84 22.76 -1.58
N ASP A 36 -0.53 23.97 -1.11
CA ASP A 36 0.84 24.39 -0.79
C ASP A 36 1.44 23.58 0.37
N GLU A 37 0.61 22.95 1.21
CA GLU A 37 1.07 22.07 2.29
C GLU A 37 1.47 20.68 1.77
N TRP A 38 1.22 20.39 0.50
CA TRP A 38 1.52 19.10 -0.12
C TRP A 38 2.66 19.19 -1.12
N LEU A 39 3.54 18.19 -1.14
CA LEU A 39 4.45 17.93 -2.23
C LEU A 39 3.79 16.94 -3.18
N ILE A 40 3.20 17.48 -4.24
CA ILE A 40 2.55 16.74 -5.32
C ILE A 40 3.39 16.79 -6.61
N GLU A 41 3.17 15.84 -7.51
CA GLU A 41 3.70 15.94 -8.88
C GLU A 41 2.81 16.88 -9.72
N PRO A 42 3.32 17.50 -10.80
CA PRO A 42 2.59 18.52 -11.56
C PRO A 42 1.23 18.07 -12.11
N PHE A 43 1.06 16.77 -12.37
CA PHE A 43 -0.19 16.19 -12.89
C PHE A 43 -1.23 15.90 -11.80
N GLN A 44 -0.87 16.01 -10.52
CA GLN A 44 -1.75 15.74 -9.37
C GLN A 44 -2.36 17.04 -8.79
N LYS A 45 -2.28 18.13 -9.56
CA LYS A 45 -2.80 19.44 -9.15
C LYS A 45 -4.31 19.37 -8.96
N GLY A 46 -4.80 19.77 -7.79
CA GLY A 46 -6.20 19.66 -7.39
C GLY A 46 -6.62 18.30 -6.81
N GLU A 47 -5.73 17.29 -6.78
CA GLU A 47 -6.06 15.96 -6.23
C GLU A 47 -5.89 15.87 -4.70
N THR A 48 -5.41 16.92 -4.02
CA THR A 48 -5.16 16.90 -2.56
C THR A 48 -6.40 16.55 -1.71
N PRO A 49 -7.64 16.95 -2.07
CA PRO A 49 -8.82 16.49 -1.34
C PRO A 49 -9.04 14.98 -1.44
N THR A 50 -8.65 14.37 -2.57
CA THR A 50 -8.73 12.93 -2.80
C THR A 50 -7.79 12.17 -1.86
N PHE A 51 -6.57 12.68 -1.64
CA PHE A 51 -5.63 12.07 -0.69
C PHE A 51 -6.15 12.14 0.75
N THR A 52 -6.77 13.25 1.12
CA THR A 52 -7.46 13.39 2.40
C THR A 52 -8.64 12.41 2.51
N ALA A 53 -9.41 12.23 1.43
CA ALA A 53 -10.49 11.25 1.37
C ALA A 53 -9.98 9.80 1.51
N HIS A 54 -8.83 9.46 0.92
CA HIS A 54 -8.19 8.15 1.12
C HIS A 54 -7.84 7.90 2.59
N ILE A 55 -7.27 8.91 3.27
CA ILE A 55 -6.97 8.82 4.70
C ILE A 55 -8.25 8.61 5.51
N ARG A 56 -9.29 9.41 5.24
CA ARG A 56 -10.59 9.29 5.93
C ARG A 56 -11.23 7.93 5.72
N ALA A 57 -11.23 7.40 4.50
CA ALA A 57 -11.79 6.08 4.20
C ALA A 57 -11.01 4.95 4.89
N GLY A 58 -9.68 5.06 4.99
CA GLY A 58 -8.85 4.13 5.75
C GLY A 58 -9.16 4.17 7.26
N LEU A 59 -9.30 5.37 7.83
CA LEU A 59 -9.65 5.55 9.24
C LEU A 59 -11.07 5.09 9.55
N GLU A 60 -12.04 5.35 8.67
CA GLU A 60 -13.40 4.85 8.79
C GLU A 60 -13.45 3.32 8.76
N ALA A 61 -12.73 2.70 7.82
CA ALA A 61 -12.63 1.24 7.75
C ALA A 61 -11.99 0.65 9.02
N LEU A 62 -10.99 1.33 9.60
CA LEU A 62 -10.38 0.92 10.87
C LEU A 62 -11.34 1.13 12.06
N SER A 63 -12.09 2.24 12.10
CA SER A 63 -13.07 2.52 13.15
C SER A 63 -14.20 1.49 13.18
N ASN A 64 -14.54 0.92 12.03
CA ASN A 64 -15.60 -0.09 11.89
C ASN A 64 -15.11 -1.52 12.18
N ASP A 65 -13.80 -1.74 12.29
CA ASP A 65 -13.21 -3.06 12.51
C ASP A 65 -12.10 -3.01 13.57
N PRO A 66 -12.41 -3.33 14.84
CA PRO A 66 -11.43 -3.36 15.93
C PRO A 66 -10.30 -4.38 15.74
N SER A 67 -10.44 -5.34 14.81
CA SER A 67 -9.41 -6.33 14.47
C SER A 67 -8.54 -5.88 13.30
N ALA A 68 -8.72 -4.66 12.80
CA ALA A 68 -7.93 -4.14 11.70
C ALA A 68 -6.65 -3.44 12.15
N LEU A 69 -5.67 -3.43 11.25
CA LEU A 69 -4.46 -2.62 11.30
C LEU A 69 -4.40 -1.78 10.03
N LEU A 70 -4.30 -0.46 10.19
CA LEU A 70 -4.14 0.47 9.08
C LEU A 70 -2.65 0.71 8.80
N VAL A 71 -2.27 0.51 7.55
CA VAL A 71 -0.92 0.78 7.05
C VAL A 71 -0.98 1.90 6.01
N PHE A 72 -0.37 3.03 6.32
CA PHE A 72 -0.10 4.07 5.32
C PHE A 72 1.15 3.66 4.54
N SER A 73 0.98 3.19 3.32
CA SER A 73 2.07 2.66 2.51
C SER A 73 2.41 3.59 1.35
N GLY A 74 3.67 3.98 1.28
CA GLY A 74 4.17 4.86 0.26
C GLY A 74 5.68 5.00 0.31
N ARG A 75 6.23 5.78 -0.63
CA ARG A 75 7.68 5.83 -0.80
C ARG A 75 8.35 6.45 0.42
N GLY A 76 9.61 6.04 0.60
CA GLY A 76 10.52 6.70 1.52
C GLY A 76 10.82 8.13 1.08
N ALA A 77 11.56 8.87 1.89
CA ALA A 77 11.98 10.22 1.55
C ALA A 77 12.97 10.18 0.38
N THR A 78 12.46 10.12 -0.86
CA THR A 78 13.27 10.17 -2.09
C THR A 78 13.68 11.61 -2.38
N LYS A 79 12.83 12.57 -2.03
CA LYS A 79 13.11 14.01 -2.15
C LYS A 79 13.77 14.52 -0.87
N ARG A 80 14.85 13.87 -0.39
CA ARG A 80 15.60 14.30 0.82
C ARG A 80 16.07 15.75 0.77
N ASN A 81 16.30 16.25 -0.44
CA ASN A 81 16.64 17.65 -0.67
C ASN A 81 15.50 18.64 -0.33
N LEU A 82 14.26 18.15 -0.19
CA LEU A 82 13.06 18.95 0.09
C LEU A 82 12.41 18.58 1.43
N THR A 83 12.45 17.30 1.83
CA THR A 83 11.93 16.84 3.12
C THR A 83 12.49 15.46 3.48
N ASP A 84 12.71 15.25 4.77
CA ASP A 84 13.03 13.94 5.34
C ASP A 84 11.78 13.08 5.61
N LEU A 85 10.58 13.66 5.43
CA LEU A 85 9.32 12.94 5.62
C LEU A 85 9.07 11.95 4.49
N THR A 86 8.67 10.75 4.87
CA THR A 86 8.18 9.72 3.95
C THR A 86 6.68 9.94 3.67
N GLU A 87 6.17 9.38 2.58
CA GLU A 87 4.74 9.51 2.27
C GLU A 87 3.86 8.92 3.37
N GLY A 88 4.19 7.70 3.84
CA GLY A 88 3.45 7.03 4.91
C GLY A 88 3.45 7.79 6.24
N GLU A 89 4.58 8.38 6.63
CA GLU A 89 4.66 9.22 7.84
C GLU A 89 3.88 10.52 7.68
N SER A 90 3.91 11.12 6.49
CA SER A 90 3.20 12.37 6.24
C SER A 90 1.68 12.20 6.34
N TYR A 91 1.14 11.08 5.85
CA TYR A 91 -0.28 10.75 5.97
C TYR A 91 -0.67 10.49 7.43
N LEU A 92 0.21 9.81 8.19
CA LEU A 92 0.01 9.62 9.62
C LEU A 92 0.03 10.95 10.40
N ASN A 93 0.92 11.87 10.04
CA ASN A 93 0.97 13.21 10.63
C ASN A 93 -0.30 14.00 10.32
N LEU A 94 -0.76 13.99 9.08
CA LEU A 94 -2.03 14.62 8.70
C LEU A 94 -3.20 14.07 9.51
N ALA A 95 -3.29 12.74 9.63
CA ALA A 95 -4.32 12.09 10.42
C ALA A 95 -4.26 12.53 11.89
N ARG A 96 -3.06 12.62 12.49
CA ARG A 96 -2.88 13.07 13.88
C ARG A 96 -3.25 14.54 14.08
N GLU A 97 -2.80 15.42 13.20
CA GLU A 97 -3.09 16.85 13.25
C GLU A 97 -4.59 17.14 13.14
N ASN A 98 -5.30 16.37 12.31
CA ASN A 98 -6.75 16.42 12.19
C ASN A 98 -7.49 15.62 13.28
N GLN A 99 -6.81 15.20 14.36
CA GLN A 99 -7.38 14.39 15.45
C GLN A 99 -8.15 13.15 14.94
N TYR A 100 -7.56 12.46 13.97
CA TYR A 100 -8.12 11.32 13.25
C TYR A 100 -9.51 11.60 12.66
N PHE A 101 -9.81 12.85 12.28
CA PHE A 101 -11.10 13.29 11.74
C PHE A 101 -12.29 12.86 12.63
N SER A 102 -12.09 12.90 13.95
CA SER A 102 -13.07 12.50 14.97
C SER A 102 -13.39 10.99 15.03
N TYR A 103 -12.64 10.14 14.32
CA TYR A 103 -12.73 8.69 14.47
C TYR A 103 -12.00 8.23 15.74
N HIS A 104 -12.58 7.27 16.47
CA HIS A 104 -11.99 6.72 17.69
C HIS A 104 -10.97 5.64 17.34
N ILE A 105 -9.75 6.06 17.04
CA ILE A 105 -8.71 5.15 16.58
C ILE A 105 -7.62 4.94 17.64
N PRO A 106 -7.36 3.69 18.06
CA PRO A 106 -6.20 3.38 18.86
C PRO A 106 -4.91 3.68 18.06
N PRO A 107 -4.01 4.55 18.54
CA PRO A 107 -2.78 4.87 17.80
C PRO A 107 -1.90 3.65 17.52
N ALA A 108 -2.02 2.58 18.31
CA ALA A 108 -1.30 1.33 18.12
C ALA A 108 -1.79 0.52 16.91
N GLN A 109 -2.93 0.88 16.31
CA GLN A 109 -3.50 0.21 15.14
C GLN A 109 -3.21 0.95 13.82
N ILE A 110 -2.37 1.98 13.85
CA ILE A 110 -1.92 2.66 12.65
C ILE A 110 -0.40 2.63 12.60
N ILE A 111 0.16 2.14 11.50
CA ILE A 111 1.60 2.12 11.26
C ILE A 111 1.94 2.67 9.87
N PRO A 112 3.11 3.31 9.70
CA PRO A 112 3.61 3.68 8.39
C PRO A 112 4.45 2.56 7.75
N GLU A 113 4.28 2.38 6.44
CA GLU A 113 5.19 1.63 5.57
C GLU A 113 5.82 2.63 4.59
N THR A 114 7.14 2.68 4.59
CA THR A 114 7.92 3.81 4.08
C THR A 114 8.92 3.41 2.99
N HIS A 115 8.76 2.24 2.39
CA HIS A 115 9.69 1.71 1.39
C HIS A 115 9.01 1.42 0.05
N ALA A 116 7.68 1.33 -0.01
CA ALA A 116 6.99 1.00 -1.24
C ALA A 116 7.11 2.12 -2.28
N THR A 117 7.70 1.80 -3.43
CA THR A 117 7.89 2.74 -4.54
C THR A 117 6.88 2.57 -5.66
N ASP A 118 6.00 1.57 -5.58
CA ASP A 118 4.92 1.33 -6.53
C ASP A 118 3.74 0.59 -5.88
N SER A 119 2.66 0.39 -6.65
CA SER A 119 1.44 -0.24 -6.15
C SER A 119 1.55 -1.73 -5.86
N TYR A 120 2.49 -2.46 -6.46
CA TYR A 120 2.74 -3.85 -6.09
C TYR A 120 3.43 -3.91 -4.72
N GLN A 121 4.46 -3.09 -4.53
CA GLN A 121 5.18 -2.97 -3.27
C GLN A 121 4.27 -2.47 -2.15
N ASN A 122 3.30 -1.59 -2.46
CA ASN A 122 2.32 -1.15 -1.45
C ASN A 122 1.58 -2.34 -0.82
N VAL A 123 1.23 -3.36 -1.62
CA VAL A 123 0.58 -4.57 -1.12
C VAL A 123 1.58 -5.45 -0.38
N LEU A 124 2.67 -5.82 -1.06
CA LEU A 124 3.63 -6.78 -0.53
C LEU A 124 4.26 -6.27 0.77
N PHE A 125 4.81 -5.06 0.78
CA PHE A 125 5.49 -4.53 1.96
C PHE A 125 4.52 -4.30 3.12
N SER A 126 3.28 -3.90 2.86
CA SER A 126 2.27 -3.78 3.91
C SER A 126 1.92 -5.14 4.55
N LEU A 127 1.86 -6.22 3.76
CA LEU A 127 1.68 -7.58 4.31
C LEU A 127 2.84 -7.97 5.22
N LEU A 128 4.07 -7.71 4.79
CA LEU A 128 5.26 -8.05 5.57
C LEU A 128 5.35 -7.21 6.84
N ARG A 129 5.01 -5.91 6.76
CA ARG A 129 4.95 -5.04 7.93
C ARG A 129 3.86 -5.47 8.91
N PHE A 130 2.71 -5.90 8.41
CA PHE A 130 1.66 -6.47 9.25
C PHE A 130 2.20 -7.67 10.03
N LYS A 131 2.83 -8.63 9.35
CA LYS A 131 3.46 -9.81 10.00
C LYS A 131 4.51 -9.43 11.04
N GLN A 132 5.39 -8.48 10.72
CA GLN A 132 6.41 -7.98 11.65
C GLN A 132 5.79 -7.33 12.90
N TYR A 133 4.64 -6.67 12.75
CA TYR A 133 3.99 -5.94 13.82
C TYR A 133 3.08 -6.81 14.71
N THR A 134 2.32 -7.73 14.11
CA THR A 134 1.31 -8.57 14.78
C THR A 134 1.80 -9.98 15.09
N GLY A 135 2.84 -10.45 14.39
CA GLY A 135 3.34 -11.82 14.45
C GLY A 135 2.57 -12.81 13.57
N ALA A 136 1.47 -12.40 12.93
CA ALA A 136 0.64 -13.24 12.06
C ALA A 136 0.37 -12.57 10.71
N TYR A 137 -0.01 -13.34 9.69
CA TYR A 137 -0.48 -12.78 8.41
C TYR A 137 -1.97 -12.47 8.47
N PRO A 138 -2.45 -11.46 7.73
CA PRO A 138 -3.87 -11.09 7.75
C PRO A 138 -4.73 -12.11 7.01
N SER A 139 -5.95 -12.35 7.50
CA SER A 139 -6.98 -13.14 6.81
C SER A 139 -7.84 -12.29 5.86
N ARG A 140 -7.74 -10.96 5.97
CA ARG A 140 -8.43 -10.00 5.10
C ARG A 140 -7.50 -8.84 4.75
N VAL A 141 -7.53 -8.40 3.50
CA VAL A 141 -6.76 -7.25 3.00
C VAL A 141 -7.70 -6.29 2.29
N THR A 142 -7.73 -5.03 2.70
CA THR A 142 -8.48 -3.96 2.03
C THR A 142 -7.51 -2.88 1.59
N VAL A 143 -7.50 -2.54 0.31
CA VAL A 143 -6.66 -1.46 -0.23
C VAL A 143 -7.52 -0.23 -0.50
N VAL A 144 -7.14 0.92 0.07
CA VAL A 144 -7.67 2.24 -0.26
C VAL A 144 -6.74 2.89 -1.28
N THR A 145 -7.28 3.19 -2.46
CA THR A 145 -6.53 3.82 -3.56
C THR A 145 -7.48 4.52 -4.53
N HIS A 146 -7.01 4.89 -5.71
CA HIS A 146 -7.84 5.43 -6.78
C HIS A 146 -8.70 4.33 -7.42
N GLU A 147 -9.97 4.63 -7.70
CA GLU A 147 -10.91 3.66 -8.29
C GLU A 147 -10.45 3.17 -9.66
N PHE A 148 -9.85 4.03 -10.49
CA PHE A 148 -9.30 3.59 -11.77
C PHE A 148 -8.20 2.52 -11.63
N LYS A 149 -7.53 2.41 -10.48
CA LYS A 149 -6.51 1.37 -10.20
C LYS A 149 -7.13 0.05 -9.72
N ARG A 150 -8.43 -0.01 -9.42
CA ARG A 150 -9.10 -1.21 -8.89
C ARG A 150 -8.76 -2.45 -9.71
N ARG A 151 -8.91 -2.35 -11.03
CA ARG A 151 -8.64 -3.46 -11.95
C ARG A 151 -7.20 -3.95 -11.85
N ARG A 152 -6.24 -3.03 -11.76
CA ARG A 152 -4.82 -3.36 -11.57
C ARG A 152 -4.56 -4.16 -10.28
N PHE A 153 -5.16 -3.75 -9.17
CA PHE A 153 -5.02 -4.48 -7.91
C PHE A 153 -5.68 -5.86 -7.96
N MET A 154 -6.93 -5.93 -8.43
CA MET A 154 -7.72 -7.15 -8.44
C MET A 154 -7.20 -8.20 -9.42
N GLU A 155 -6.82 -7.82 -10.64
CA GLU A 155 -6.43 -8.75 -11.70
C GLU A 155 -4.93 -9.05 -11.74
N TYR A 156 -4.07 -8.15 -11.24
CA TYR A 156 -2.62 -8.27 -11.39
C TYR A 156 -1.90 -8.34 -10.05
N HIS A 157 -2.06 -7.37 -9.15
CA HIS A 157 -1.27 -7.33 -7.92
C HIS A 157 -1.68 -8.40 -6.90
N PHE A 158 -2.96 -8.53 -6.57
CA PHE A 158 -3.41 -9.54 -5.61
C PHE A 158 -3.09 -10.96 -6.07
N PRO A 159 -3.27 -11.32 -7.36
CA PRO A 159 -2.83 -12.62 -7.85
C PRO A 159 -1.31 -12.79 -7.82
N ALA A 160 -0.52 -11.78 -8.21
CA ALA A 160 0.94 -11.86 -8.21
C ALA A 160 1.54 -12.04 -6.81
N VAL A 161 0.84 -11.59 -5.76
CA VAL A 161 1.23 -11.75 -4.35
C VAL A 161 0.56 -13.00 -3.72
N GLY A 162 -0.33 -13.69 -4.43
CA GLY A 162 -1.01 -14.89 -3.91
C GLY A 162 -2.17 -14.60 -2.95
N LEU A 163 -2.68 -13.36 -2.90
CA LEU A 163 -3.87 -13.01 -2.10
C LEU A 163 -5.19 -13.38 -2.78
N ALA A 164 -5.20 -13.48 -4.11
CA ALA A 164 -6.36 -13.89 -4.88
C ALA A 164 -5.89 -14.89 -5.94
N ALA A 165 -6.20 -16.18 -5.78
CA ALA A 165 -5.78 -17.13 -6.81
C ALA A 165 -6.52 -16.84 -8.12
N VAL A 166 -5.79 -16.82 -9.23
CA VAL A 166 -6.36 -16.75 -10.57
C VAL A 166 -7.29 -17.96 -10.78
N GLY A 167 -8.57 -17.70 -11.03
CA GLY A 167 -9.51 -18.70 -11.54
C GLY A 167 -10.02 -19.77 -10.56
N ARG A 168 -9.95 -19.57 -9.24
CA ARG A 168 -10.61 -20.49 -8.27
C ARG A 168 -11.25 -19.75 -7.09
N GLU A 169 -12.57 -19.77 -7.02
CA GLU A 169 -13.32 -19.62 -5.78
C GLU A 169 -13.05 -20.85 -4.90
N LEU A 170 -12.25 -20.70 -3.84
CA LEU A 170 -12.06 -21.75 -2.84
C LEU A 170 -11.92 -21.10 -1.46
N GLU A 171 -12.68 -21.65 -0.51
CA GLU A 171 -12.72 -21.29 0.90
C GLU A 171 -11.33 -21.42 1.54
N GLY A 172 -10.88 -20.39 2.27
CA GLY A 172 -9.61 -20.39 3.02
C GLY A 172 -8.62 -19.27 2.69
N LYS A 173 -8.80 -18.56 1.56
CA LYS A 173 -7.89 -17.49 1.11
C LYS A 173 -8.10 -16.17 1.85
N ALA A 174 -7.06 -15.34 1.87
CA ALA A 174 -7.16 -13.95 2.33
C ALA A 174 -8.24 -13.20 1.53
N ARG A 175 -9.26 -12.67 2.21
CA ARG A 175 -10.33 -11.91 1.56
C ARG A 175 -9.78 -10.56 1.12
N VAL A 176 -9.74 -10.29 -0.19
CA VAL A 176 -9.27 -9.02 -0.73
C VAL A 176 -10.41 -8.06 -1.06
N GLY A 177 -10.17 -6.76 -0.87
CA GLY A 177 -11.09 -5.69 -1.24
C GLY A 177 -10.35 -4.43 -1.67
N VAL A 178 -11.04 -3.60 -2.46
CA VAL A 178 -10.55 -2.27 -2.86
C VAL A 178 -11.62 -1.23 -2.54
N ILE A 179 -11.23 -0.18 -1.82
CA ILE A 179 -11.97 1.06 -1.64
C ILE A 179 -11.34 2.07 -2.60
N GLY A 180 -12.01 2.32 -3.72
CA GLY A 180 -11.52 3.24 -4.73
C GLY A 180 -12.18 4.61 -4.61
N ILE A 181 -11.37 5.66 -4.63
CA ILE A 181 -11.83 7.05 -4.60
C ILE A 181 -11.04 7.82 -5.65
N ASN A 182 -11.73 8.27 -6.70
CA ASN A 182 -11.13 9.09 -7.76
C ASN A 182 -11.16 10.58 -7.40
N PRO A 183 -10.27 11.39 -8.01
CA PRO A 183 -10.44 12.83 -7.98
C PRO A 183 -11.75 13.24 -8.69
N PRO A 184 -12.30 14.41 -8.33
CA PRO A 184 -13.46 14.98 -9.02
C PRO A 184 -13.22 15.14 -10.53
N GLU A 185 -14.28 14.95 -11.34
CA GLU A 185 -14.18 15.04 -12.82
C GLU A 185 -13.69 16.41 -13.31
N ASP A 186 -14.01 17.48 -12.57
CA ASP A 186 -13.57 18.85 -12.85
C ASP A 186 -12.07 19.05 -12.62
N VAL A 187 -11.45 18.22 -11.78
CA VAL A 187 -10.00 18.22 -11.53
C VAL A 187 -9.30 17.34 -12.55
N THR A 188 -9.77 16.11 -12.74
CA THR A 188 -9.19 15.18 -13.71
C THR A 188 -10.26 14.32 -14.34
N PRO A 189 -10.45 14.40 -15.67
CA PRO A 189 -11.46 13.61 -16.35
C PRO A 189 -11.23 12.10 -16.17
N GLU A 190 -12.29 11.38 -15.84
CA GLU A 190 -12.24 9.93 -15.63
C GLU A 190 -11.69 9.20 -16.87
N ALA A 191 -12.09 9.63 -18.06
CA ALA A 191 -11.60 9.06 -19.32
C ALA A 191 -10.07 9.14 -19.45
N SER A 192 -9.45 10.25 -19.02
CA SER A 192 -8.00 10.43 -19.05
C SER A 192 -7.29 9.55 -18.02
N LEU A 193 -7.91 9.35 -16.84
CA LEU A 193 -7.39 8.43 -15.82
C LEU A 193 -7.42 6.98 -16.31
N ILE A 194 -8.54 6.55 -16.91
CA ILE A 194 -8.70 5.20 -17.46
C ILE A 194 -7.71 4.97 -18.61
N GLU A 195 -7.59 5.92 -19.55
CA GLU A 195 -6.66 5.79 -20.67
C GLU A 195 -5.20 5.71 -20.18
N GLY A 196 -4.85 6.54 -19.20
CA GLY A 196 -3.53 6.53 -18.55
C GLY A 196 -3.25 5.19 -17.86
N GLU A 197 -4.23 4.64 -17.15
CA GLU A 197 -4.12 3.36 -16.47
C GLU A 197 -4.02 2.18 -17.43
N GLU A 198 -4.82 2.13 -18.50
CA GLU A 198 -4.75 1.06 -19.50
C GLU A 198 -3.38 1.03 -20.20
N LYS A 199 -2.86 2.19 -20.60
CA LYS A 199 -1.59 2.29 -21.33
C LYS A 199 -0.36 2.13 -20.44
N ARG A 200 -0.33 2.81 -19.29
CA ARG A 200 0.88 2.96 -18.44
C ARG A 200 0.79 2.21 -17.11
N GLY A 201 -0.40 1.76 -16.72
CA GLY A 201 -0.62 0.89 -15.57
C GLY A 201 -0.73 -0.56 -16.03
N ILE A 202 -1.96 -0.99 -16.32
CA ILE A 202 -2.32 -2.37 -16.69
C ILE A 202 -1.42 -2.89 -17.83
N GLY A 203 -1.24 -2.14 -18.92
CA GLY A 203 -0.41 -2.56 -20.04
C GLY A 203 1.03 -2.93 -19.66
N LEU A 204 1.62 -2.22 -18.69
CA LEU A 204 2.96 -2.53 -18.17
C LEU A 204 2.94 -3.71 -17.20
N TRP A 205 2.06 -3.67 -16.21
CA TRP A 205 1.97 -4.70 -15.17
C TRP A 205 1.52 -6.07 -15.69
N THR A 206 0.87 -6.12 -16.86
CA THR A 206 0.60 -7.37 -17.58
C THR A 206 1.87 -8.04 -18.10
N ARG A 207 2.85 -7.23 -18.51
CA ARG A 207 4.12 -7.64 -19.11
C ARG A 207 5.25 -7.72 -18.10
N ASP A 208 5.06 -7.13 -16.93
CA ASP A 208 6.00 -7.08 -15.82
C ASP A 208 5.26 -7.12 -14.48
N ARG A 209 4.76 -8.31 -14.10
CA ARG A 209 3.92 -8.51 -12.90
C ARG A 209 4.61 -8.14 -11.59
N TYR A 210 5.94 -8.21 -11.56
CA TYR A 210 6.75 -8.04 -10.37
C TYR A 210 7.55 -6.72 -10.36
N GLY A 211 7.48 -5.93 -11.45
CA GLY A 211 8.14 -4.62 -11.58
C GLY A 211 9.66 -4.71 -11.74
N VAL A 212 10.13 -5.79 -12.37
CA VAL A 212 11.55 -6.19 -12.44
C VAL A 212 12.18 -5.88 -13.80
N LEU A 213 11.36 -5.66 -14.83
CA LEU A 213 11.81 -5.28 -16.17
C LEU A 213 12.18 -3.79 -16.22
N ALA A 214 12.95 -3.44 -17.25
CA ALA A 214 13.66 -2.16 -17.35
C ALA A 214 12.79 -0.92 -17.08
N GLU A 215 11.57 -0.85 -17.63
CA GLU A 215 10.73 0.34 -17.50
C GLU A 215 10.23 0.56 -16.07
N LEU A 216 9.73 -0.48 -15.39
CA LEU A 216 9.28 -0.37 -14.01
C LEU A 216 10.47 -0.27 -13.05
N ALA A 217 11.56 -0.97 -13.32
CA ALA A 217 12.80 -0.85 -12.56
C ALA A 217 13.39 0.58 -12.63
N GLU A 218 13.37 1.24 -13.78
CA GLU A 218 13.81 2.63 -13.91
C GLU A 218 12.89 3.59 -13.14
N LYS A 219 11.57 3.35 -13.16
CA LYS A 219 10.61 4.12 -12.34
C LYS A 219 10.87 3.93 -10.85
N ARG A 220 11.17 2.70 -10.41
CA ARG A 220 11.59 2.39 -9.03
C ARG A 220 12.88 3.13 -8.67
N ALA A 221 13.89 3.09 -9.54
CA ALA A 221 15.17 3.77 -9.33
C ALA A 221 15.02 5.30 -9.21
N LYS A 222 14.20 5.93 -10.06
CA LYS A 222 13.85 7.36 -9.95
C LYS A 222 13.16 7.70 -8.62
N ARG A 223 12.51 6.72 -8.00
CA ARG A 223 11.87 6.81 -6.68
C ARG A 223 12.79 6.38 -5.55
N GLY A 224 14.08 6.19 -5.81
CA GLY A 224 15.11 5.90 -4.81
C GLY A 224 15.26 4.42 -4.46
N TRP A 225 14.60 3.53 -5.19
CA TRP A 225 14.78 2.09 -5.02
C TRP A 225 16.09 1.63 -5.66
N VAL A 226 16.93 0.97 -4.88
CA VAL A 226 18.16 0.34 -5.37
C VAL A 226 18.02 -1.17 -5.24
N ARG A 227 18.36 -1.91 -6.30
CA ARG A 227 18.34 -3.38 -6.27
C ARG A 227 19.23 -3.89 -5.13
N GLY A 228 18.72 -4.77 -4.29
CA GLY A 228 19.39 -5.26 -3.10
C GLY A 228 18.89 -4.62 -1.80
N MET A 229 18.15 -3.51 -1.85
CA MET A 229 17.52 -2.90 -0.66
C MET A 229 16.56 -3.88 0.03
N GLU A 230 15.92 -4.78 -0.72
CA GLU A 230 15.06 -5.81 -0.16
C GLU A 230 15.79 -6.70 0.87
N ARG A 231 17.10 -6.90 0.70
CA ARG A 231 17.91 -7.78 1.57
C ARG A 231 18.10 -7.24 2.98
N GLY A 232 18.05 -5.92 3.15
CA GLY A 232 18.16 -5.25 4.45
C GLY A 232 16.81 -4.97 5.12
N LEU A 233 15.72 -5.07 4.37
CA LEU A 233 14.38 -4.70 4.83
C LEU A 233 13.51 -5.92 5.16
N PHE A 234 13.58 -6.95 4.32
CA PHE A 234 12.62 -8.06 4.34
C PHE A 234 13.27 -9.44 4.13
N VAL A 235 14.59 -9.55 4.18
CA VAL A 235 15.31 -10.84 4.09
C VAL A 235 16.16 -11.03 5.34
N ASN A 236 16.17 -12.24 5.90
CA ASN A 236 16.78 -12.59 7.18
C ASN A 236 16.20 -11.82 8.39
N VAL A 237 14.97 -11.33 8.26
CA VAL A 237 14.27 -10.59 9.34
C VAL A 237 13.26 -11.46 10.10
N GLY A 238 13.36 -12.79 9.93
CA GLY A 238 12.46 -13.76 10.57
C GLY A 238 11.17 -14.05 9.81
N LEU A 239 11.14 -13.79 8.49
CA LEU A 239 10.05 -14.21 7.61
C LEU A 239 10.28 -15.65 7.12
N GLU A 240 9.21 -16.31 6.67
CA GLU A 240 9.30 -17.66 6.12
C GLU A 240 10.13 -17.65 4.83
N PRO A 241 10.99 -18.67 4.58
CA PRO A 241 11.91 -18.67 3.42
C PRO A 241 11.21 -18.44 2.08
N VAL A 242 10.01 -19.00 1.89
CA VAL A 242 9.19 -18.81 0.69
C VAL A 242 8.77 -17.36 0.46
N VAL A 243 8.53 -16.62 1.55
CA VAL A 243 8.15 -15.19 1.49
C VAL A 243 9.37 -14.37 1.09
N GLU A 244 10.55 -14.67 1.62
CA GLU A 244 11.79 -14.03 1.21
C GLU A 244 12.18 -14.36 -0.24
N GLU A 245 11.80 -15.54 -0.73
CA GLU A 245 11.91 -15.90 -2.15
C GLU A 245 10.96 -15.06 -3.02
N LEU A 246 9.70 -14.87 -2.61
CA LEU A 246 8.76 -13.99 -3.33
C LEU A 246 9.26 -12.54 -3.39
N VAL A 247 9.79 -12.02 -2.27
CA VAL A 247 10.37 -10.66 -2.21
C VAL A 247 11.54 -10.49 -3.18
N ARG A 248 12.31 -11.55 -3.42
CA ARG A 248 13.46 -11.57 -4.34
C ARG A 248 13.10 -12.06 -5.74
N TRP A 249 11.84 -12.39 -5.98
CA TRP A 249 11.41 -12.95 -7.26
C TRP A 249 11.63 -11.95 -8.38
N ASP A 250 12.40 -12.37 -9.37
CA ASP A 250 12.78 -11.57 -10.53
C ASP A 250 11.98 -11.92 -11.79
N GLY A 251 10.88 -12.66 -11.64
CA GLY A 251 10.01 -13.03 -12.76
C GLY A 251 10.53 -14.21 -13.60
N GLY A 252 11.48 -15.00 -13.11
CA GLY A 252 11.96 -16.19 -13.83
C GLY A 252 12.77 -15.84 -15.08
N ARG A 253 12.74 -16.69 -16.13
CA ARG A 253 13.62 -16.52 -17.30
C ARG A 253 13.28 -15.28 -18.13
N ASP A 254 11.99 -14.99 -18.24
CA ASP A 254 11.49 -13.88 -19.08
C ASP A 254 11.16 -12.61 -18.27
N GLY A 255 11.40 -12.63 -16.95
CA GLY A 255 11.09 -11.52 -16.05
C GLY A 255 9.60 -11.29 -15.79
N ASN A 256 8.73 -12.24 -16.18
CA ASN A 256 7.27 -12.15 -15.98
C ASN A 256 6.58 -13.50 -15.72
N GLU A 257 7.35 -14.55 -15.42
CA GLU A 257 6.83 -15.85 -14.99
C GLU A 257 6.19 -15.74 -13.60
N TRP A 258 5.15 -16.55 -13.38
CA TRP A 258 4.51 -16.66 -12.07
C TRP A 258 5.47 -17.23 -11.02
N PHE A 259 5.38 -16.71 -9.81
CA PHE A 259 6.08 -17.28 -8.67
C PHE A 259 5.62 -18.72 -8.42
N LEU A 260 6.54 -19.68 -8.60
CA LEU A 260 6.24 -21.10 -8.64
C LEU A 260 5.79 -21.69 -7.30
N LYS A 261 6.11 -21.03 -6.18
CA LYS A 261 5.80 -21.50 -4.81
C LYS A 261 4.63 -20.73 -4.19
N MET A 262 3.71 -20.21 -5.01
CA MET A 262 2.56 -19.43 -4.52
C MET A 262 1.77 -20.20 -3.44
N GLU A 263 1.56 -21.49 -3.64
CA GLU A 263 0.80 -22.36 -2.71
C GLU A 263 1.48 -22.61 -1.37
N GLN A 264 2.76 -22.28 -1.26
CA GLN A 264 3.53 -22.39 -0.01
C GLN A 264 3.52 -21.09 0.79
N LEU A 265 2.94 -20.00 0.25
CA LEU A 265 2.86 -18.73 0.97
C LEU A 265 1.92 -18.87 2.18
N PRO A 266 2.28 -18.29 3.35
CA PRO A 266 1.50 -18.42 4.57
C PRO A 266 0.06 -17.88 4.51
N TRP A 267 -0.25 -17.06 3.50
CA TRP A 267 -1.55 -16.41 3.29
C TRP A 267 -2.30 -16.92 2.04
N TYR A 268 -1.77 -17.96 1.37
CA TYR A 268 -2.34 -18.51 0.14
C TYR A 268 -3.67 -19.23 0.37
#